data_AF-A0A8X6R339-F1
#
_entry.id   AF-A0A8X6R339-F1
#
_cell.length_a   1.000
_cell.length_b   1.000
_cell.length_c   1.000
_cell.angle_alpha   90.00
_cell.angle_beta   90.00
_cell.angle_gamma   90.00
#
_symmetry.space_group_name_H-M   'P 1'
#
loop_
_entity.id
_entity.type
_entity.pdbx_description
1 polymer ?
#
loop_
_entity_poly.entity_id
_entity_poly.type
_entity_poly.pdbx_seq_one_letter_code
_entity_poly.pdbx_strand_id
1 'polypeptide(L)'
;MTAKYEEIMKAKGFLPYNLHTLPAKFIQKAKEELGETDEIRRTALEHFRKRILEDKKLRMYAPTDDAYLIQFLRARKYDVDKAMGLIHNYLNIIISNPGFFDKLDKEKMFKFLSSGFVNVLPFRDNDGCLVVIIKMDSLPWRQYGGNTQIYFQRSSTTRIWW
;
A
#
# COMPACT_ATOMS: atom_id res chain seq x y z
N MET A 1 -18.02 21.95 -4.41
CA MET A 1 -17.00 21.63 -5.43
C MET A 1 -16.85 20.13 -5.71
N THR A 2 -17.43 19.23 -4.91
CA THR A 2 -17.19 17.77 -4.94
C THR A 2 -18.02 16.99 -5.97
N ALA A 3 -19.33 17.26 -6.10
CA ALA A 3 -20.22 16.50 -7.00
C ALA A 3 -19.75 16.52 -8.48
N LYS A 4 -19.42 17.71 -9.00
CA LYS A 4 -18.91 17.88 -10.37
C LYS A 4 -17.60 17.12 -10.62
N TYR A 5 -16.70 17.07 -9.63
CA TYR A 5 -15.44 16.33 -9.76
C TYR A 5 -15.67 14.82 -9.81
N GLU A 6 -16.51 14.30 -8.92
CA GLU A 6 -16.86 12.87 -8.92
C GLU A 6 -17.55 12.43 -10.20
N GLU A 7 -18.49 13.24 -10.70
CA GLU A 7 -19.16 12.99 -11.98
C GLU A 7 -18.18 12.95 -13.14
N ILE A 8 -17.25 13.91 -13.22
CA ILE A 8 -16.22 13.95 -14.26
C ILE A 8 -15.31 12.72 -14.17
N MET A 9 -14.85 12.35 -12.97
CA MET A 9 -13.93 11.22 -12.80
C MET A 9 -14.61 9.89 -13.11
N LYS A 10 -15.88 9.72 -12.71
CA LYS A 10 -16.71 8.56 -13.09
C LYS A 10 -16.93 8.51 -14.60
N ALA A 11 -17.29 9.63 -15.22
CA ALA A 11 -17.50 9.71 -16.67
C ALA A 11 -16.23 9.39 -17.47
N LYS A 12 -15.05 9.73 -16.92
CA LYS A 12 -13.74 9.38 -17.49
C LYS A 12 -13.31 7.94 -17.20
N GLY A 13 -14.08 7.17 -16.44
CA GLY A 13 -13.80 5.77 -16.12
C GLY A 13 -12.72 5.56 -15.05
N PHE A 14 -12.39 6.58 -14.25
CA PHE A 14 -11.49 6.40 -13.12
C PHE A 14 -12.14 5.56 -12.03
N LEU A 15 -11.34 4.70 -11.39
CA LEU A 15 -11.83 3.79 -10.36
C LEU A 15 -11.88 4.50 -9.00
N PRO A 16 -12.88 4.21 -8.16
CA PRO A 16 -12.95 4.78 -6.82
C PRO A 16 -11.82 4.25 -5.93
N TYR A 17 -11.53 5.00 -4.86
CA TYR A 17 -10.56 4.62 -3.81
C TYR A 17 -10.87 3.23 -3.24
N ASN A 18 -12.11 3.02 -2.79
CA ASN A 18 -12.61 1.75 -2.28
C ASN A 18 -12.99 0.84 -3.46
N LEU A 19 -12.23 -0.23 -3.65
CA LEU A 19 -12.55 -1.29 -4.60
C LEU A 19 -13.01 -2.52 -3.81
N HIS A 20 -14.26 -2.93 -4.03
CA HIS A 20 -14.79 -4.18 -3.46
C HIS A 20 -14.42 -5.40 -4.32
N THR A 21 -14.11 -5.19 -5.60
CA THR A 21 -13.76 -6.24 -6.55
C THR A 21 -12.71 -5.73 -7.51
N LEU A 22 -11.76 -6.59 -7.88
CA LEU A 22 -10.68 -6.26 -8.80
C LEU A 22 -11.18 -6.36 -10.26
N PRO A 23 -11.17 -5.26 -11.05
CA PRO A 23 -11.55 -5.31 -12.46
C PRO A 23 -10.66 -6.26 -13.28
N ALA A 24 -11.24 -6.90 -14.29
CA ALA A 24 -10.56 -7.88 -15.16
C ALA A 24 -9.25 -7.37 -15.77
N LYS A 25 -9.17 -6.07 -16.10
CA LYS A 25 -7.93 -5.45 -16.62
C LYS A 25 -6.73 -5.63 -15.69
N PHE A 26 -6.95 -5.59 -14.37
CA PHE A 26 -5.85 -5.72 -13.41
C PHE A 26 -5.53 -7.17 -13.09
N ILE A 27 -6.52 -8.07 -13.20
CA ILE A 27 -6.27 -9.51 -13.15
C ILE A 27 -5.36 -9.91 -14.31
N GLN A 28 -5.66 -9.43 -15.52
CA GLN A 28 -4.82 -9.66 -16.69
C GLN A 28 -3.42 -9.04 -16.54
N LYS A 29 -3.34 -7.80 -16.05
CA LYS A 29 -2.06 -7.13 -15.75
C LYS A 29 -1.22 -7.91 -14.72
N ALA A 30 -1.84 -8.44 -13.67
CA ALA A 30 -1.14 -9.26 -12.68
C ALA A 30 -0.61 -10.56 -13.28
N LYS A 31 -1.39 -11.21 -14.16
CA LYS A 31 -0.95 -12.38 -14.93
C LYS A 31 0.26 -12.06 -15.81
N GLU A 32 0.24 -10.93 -16.52
CA GLU A 32 1.31 -10.52 -17.44
C GLU A 32 2.59 -10.05 -16.72
N GLU A 33 2.46 -9.21 -15.69
CA GLU A 33 3.61 -8.59 -15.02
C GLU A 33 4.22 -9.46 -13.91
N LEU A 34 3.40 -10.27 -13.24
CA LEU A 34 3.77 -11.07 -12.07
C LEU A 34 3.76 -12.58 -12.36
N GLY A 35 3.21 -13.02 -13.50
CA GLY A 35 2.96 -14.44 -13.76
C GLY A 35 1.86 -15.02 -12.85
N GLU A 36 0.98 -14.19 -12.29
CA GLU A 36 -0.03 -14.63 -11.33
C GLU A 36 -1.07 -15.55 -12.00
N THR A 37 -1.13 -16.79 -11.51
CA THR A 37 -2.15 -17.80 -11.83
C THR A 37 -2.72 -18.34 -10.53
N ASP A 38 -3.90 -18.98 -10.56
CA ASP A 38 -4.49 -19.55 -9.34
C ASP A 38 -3.59 -20.64 -8.73
N GLU A 39 -2.89 -21.40 -9.57
CA GLU A 39 -1.94 -22.42 -9.14
C GLU A 39 -0.71 -21.82 -8.44
N ILE A 40 -0.07 -20.82 -9.06
CA ILE A 40 1.09 -20.13 -8.47
C ILE A 40 0.67 -19.42 -7.17
N ARG A 41 -0.50 -18.78 -7.18
CA ARG A 41 -1.04 -18.08 -6.01
C ARG A 41 -1.23 -19.03 -4.84
N ARG A 42 -1.90 -20.16 -5.04
CA ARG A 42 -2.14 -21.17 -4.00
C ARG A 42 -0.82 -21.77 -3.49
N THR A 43 0.03 -22.24 -4.39
CA THR A 43 1.28 -22.93 -4.03
C THR A 43 2.26 -22.01 -3.31
N ALA A 44 2.42 -20.76 -3.77
CA ALA A 44 3.29 -19.79 -3.13
C ALA A 44 2.75 -19.34 -1.77
N LEU A 45 1.43 -19.18 -1.62
CA LEU A 45 0.81 -18.88 -0.32
C LEU A 45 1.05 -19.99 0.71
N GLU A 46 0.82 -21.25 0.31
CA GLU A 46 1.06 -22.40 1.18
C GLU A 46 2.53 -22.49 1.60
N HIS A 47 3.45 -22.35 0.64
CA HIS A 47 4.89 -22.40 0.91
C HIS A 47 5.33 -21.24 1.81
N PHE A 48 4.89 -20.00 1.51
CA PHE A 48 5.25 -18.83 2.28
C PHE A 48 4.70 -18.89 3.71
N ARG A 49 3.44 -19.31 3.87
CA ARG A 49 2.85 -19.53 5.21
C ARG A 49 3.64 -20.55 6.01
N LYS A 50 4.00 -21.68 5.41
CA LYS A 50 4.81 -22.71 6.09
C LYS A 50 6.13 -22.12 6.60
N ARG A 51 6.85 -21.36 5.76
CA ARG A 51 8.11 -20.73 6.15
C ARG A 51 7.96 -19.68 7.25
N ILE A 52 6.88 -18.91 7.25
CA ILE A 52 6.54 -17.97 8.32
C ILE A 52 6.34 -18.70 9.66
N LEU A 53 5.68 -19.87 9.65
CA LEU A 53 5.44 -20.67 10.85
C LEU A 53 6.69 -21.39 11.35
N GLU A 54 7.67 -21.66 10.49
CA GLU A 54 8.98 -22.21 10.86
C GLU A 54 9.88 -21.14 11.49
N ASP A 55 9.75 -19.87 11.08
CA ASP A 55 10.48 -18.75 11.66
C ASP A 55 9.88 -18.30 13.00
N LYS A 56 10.66 -18.41 14.09
CA LYS A 56 10.19 -18.07 15.44
C LYS A 56 9.71 -16.62 15.56
N LYS A 57 10.39 -15.66 14.92
CA LYS A 57 10.05 -14.24 15.02
C LYS A 57 8.80 -13.95 14.20
N LEU A 58 8.76 -14.40 12.95
CA LEU A 58 7.59 -14.16 12.10
C LEU A 58 6.35 -14.84 12.67
N ARG A 59 6.46 -16.08 13.17
CA ARG A 59 5.34 -16.77 13.81
C ARG A 59 4.70 -16.00 14.97
N MET A 60 5.47 -15.19 15.70
CA MET A 60 4.96 -14.42 16.83
C MET A 60 4.28 -13.10 16.42
N TYR A 61 4.69 -12.49 15.32
CA TYR A 61 4.31 -11.12 14.96
C TYR A 61 3.59 -10.98 13.62
N ALA A 62 3.67 -11.96 12.73
CA ALA A 62 3.10 -11.92 11.39
C ALA A 62 1.72 -12.58 11.35
N PRO A 63 0.67 -11.87 10.88
CA PRO A 63 -0.57 -12.51 10.44
C PRO A 63 -0.29 -13.53 9.32
N THR A 64 -1.13 -14.57 9.22
CA THR A 64 -0.98 -15.63 8.20
C THR A 64 -2.16 -15.73 7.23
N ASP A 65 -3.06 -14.73 7.28
CA ASP A 65 -4.20 -14.59 6.37
C ASP A 65 -3.74 -14.40 4.92
N ASP A 66 -4.44 -15.03 3.98
CA ASP A 66 -4.15 -14.94 2.54
C ASP A 66 -4.03 -13.49 2.08
N ALA A 67 -4.99 -12.64 2.48
CA ALA A 67 -5.02 -11.22 2.09
C ALA A 67 -3.77 -10.46 2.57
N TYR A 68 -3.23 -10.81 3.74
CA TYR A 68 -2.01 -10.21 4.27
C TYR A 68 -0.76 -10.76 3.58
N LEU A 69 -0.71 -12.06 3.29
CA LEU A 69 0.47 -12.70 2.69
C LEU A 69 0.62 -12.42 1.18
N ILE A 70 -0.49 -12.35 0.44
CA ILE A 70 -0.49 -12.10 -1.01
C ILE A 70 0.20 -10.79 -1.36
N GLN A 71 0.07 -9.80 -0.48
CA GLN A 71 0.67 -8.50 -0.59
C GLN A 71 2.21 -8.57 -0.74
N PHE A 72 2.88 -9.36 0.10
CA PHE A 72 4.33 -9.57 0.04
C PHE A 72 4.74 -10.40 -1.18
N LEU A 73 3.95 -11.43 -1.52
CA LEU A 73 4.18 -12.29 -2.66
C LEU A 73 4.10 -11.50 -3.97
N ARG A 74 3.01 -10.75 -4.19
CA ARG A 74 2.86 -9.93 -5.39
C ARG A 74 4.00 -8.90 -5.46
N ALA A 75 4.36 -8.25 -4.34
CA ALA A 75 5.47 -7.29 -4.29
C ALA A 75 6.83 -7.88 -4.73
N ARG A 76 6.95 -9.21 -4.74
CA ARG A 76 8.13 -9.97 -5.15
C ARG A 76 7.85 -10.96 -6.28
N LYS A 77 6.79 -10.76 -7.07
CA LYS A 77 6.41 -11.61 -8.21
C LYS A 77 6.35 -13.10 -7.83
N TYR A 78 5.76 -13.40 -6.69
CA TYR A 78 5.60 -14.75 -6.12
C TYR A 78 6.92 -15.49 -5.79
N ASP A 79 8.05 -14.77 -5.75
CA ASP A 79 9.32 -15.29 -5.21
C ASP A 79 9.26 -15.32 -3.68
N VAL A 80 9.12 -16.54 -3.13
CA VAL A 80 8.93 -16.77 -1.68
C VAL A 80 10.17 -16.35 -0.88
N ASP A 81 11.38 -16.57 -1.39
CA ASP A 81 12.62 -16.18 -0.69
C ASP A 81 12.75 -14.67 -0.57
N LYS A 82 12.47 -13.94 -1.66
CA LYS A 82 12.45 -12.47 -1.62
C LYS A 82 11.31 -11.93 -0.75
N ALA A 83 10.15 -12.61 -0.74
CA ALA A 83 9.02 -12.24 0.11
C ALA A 83 9.35 -12.41 1.60
N MET A 84 10.07 -13.47 1.98
CA MET A 84 10.60 -13.66 3.34
C MET A 84 11.49 -12.49 3.76
N GLY A 85 12.43 -12.08 2.91
CA GLY A 85 13.26 -10.90 3.20
C GLY A 85 12.45 -9.61 3.39
N LEU A 86 11.40 -9.43 2.59
CA LEU A 86 10.51 -8.26 2.69
C LEU A 86 9.73 -8.24 4.01
N ILE A 87 9.10 -9.35 4.40
CA ILE A 87 8.31 -9.40 5.64
C ILE A 87 9.19 -9.25 6.89
N HIS A 88 10.41 -9.80 6.87
CA HIS A 88 11.38 -9.54 7.94
C HIS A 88 11.70 -8.06 8.08
N ASN A 89 12.05 -7.39 6.96
CA ASN A 89 12.37 -5.96 6.99
C ASN A 89 11.18 -5.12 7.46
N TYR A 90 9.98 -5.45 6.98
CA TYR A 90 8.74 -4.79 7.39
C TYR A 90 8.50 -4.91 8.91
N LEU A 91 8.56 -6.13 9.45
CA LEU A 91 8.34 -6.36 10.88
C LEU A 91 9.47 -5.80 11.74
N ASN A 92 10.72 -5.81 11.26
CA ASN A 92 11.82 -5.17 11.96
C ASN A 92 11.55 -3.68 12.16
N ILE A 93 11.06 -2.98 11.12
CA ILE A 93 10.70 -1.56 11.23
C ILE A 93 9.60 -1.35 12.27
N ILE A 94 8.55 -2.19 12.25
CA ILE A 94 7.42 -2.07 13.18
C ILE A 94 7.87 -2.33 14.62
N ILE A 95 8.54 -3.46 14.86
CA ILE A 95 8.95 -3.90 16.20
C ILE A 95 10.01 -2.98 16.80
N SER A 96 10.92 -2.44 15.99
CA SER A 96 11.95 -1.51 16.46
C SER A 96 11.44 -0.09 16.71
N ASN A 97 10.21 0.23 16.27
CA ASN A 97 9.64 1.57 16.41
C ASN A 97 8.25 1.53 17.07
N PRO A 98 8.09 0.90 18.25
CA PRO A 98 6.77 0.72 18.87
C PRO A 98 6.09 2.07 19.18
N GLY A 99 6.87 3.14 19.46
CA GLY A 99 6.32 4.48 19.67
C GLY A 99 5.56 5.07 18.47
N PHE A 100 5.81 4.58 17.25
CA PHE A 100 5.09 4.98 16.05
C PHE A 100 3.91 4.06 15.72
N PHE A 101 4.00 2.77 16.06
CA PHE A 101 3.05 1.75 15.59
C PHE A 101 2.13 1.15 16.67
N ASP A 102 2.53 1.10 17.95
CA ASP A 102 1.70 0.52 19.03
C ASP A 102 0.61 1.47 19.54
N LYS A 103 0.87 2.78 19.49
CA LYS A 103 -0.03 3.80 20.05
C LYS A 103 -0.30 4.89 19.03
N LEU A 104 -1.04 4.52 17.98
CA LEU A 104 -1.66 5.49 17.11
C LEU A 104 -2.75 6.24 17.89
N ASP A 105 -2.39 7.39 18.43
CA ASP A 105 -3.33 8.35 19.00
C ASP A 105 -4.25 8.84 17.89
N LYS A 106 -5.51 8.35 17.92
CA LYS A 106 -6.51 8.64 16.90
C LYS A 106 -6.76 10.14 16.74
N GLU A 107 -6.69 10.91 17.82
CA GLU A 107 -6.88 12.36 17.74
C GLU A 107 -5.70 13.04 17.08
N LYS A 108 -4.46 12.67 17.42
CA LYS A 108 -3.26 13.19 16.75
C LYS A 108 -3.24 12.80 15.28
N MET A 109 -3.60 11.56 14.96
CA MET A 109 -3.71 11.09 13.58
C MET A 109 -4.81 11.83 12.82
N PHE A 110 -5.99 12.03 13.42
CA PHE A 110 -7.07 12.78 12.79
C PHE A 110 -6.68 14.25 12.57
N LYS A 111 -6.03 14.89 13.55
CA LYS A 111 -5.49 16.26 13.41
C LYS A 111 -4.43 16.33 12.31
N PHE A 112 -3.52 15.35 12.26
CA PHE A 112 -2.49 15.27 11.23
C PHE A 112 -3.09 15.08 9.83
N LEU A 113 -4.07 14.18 9.66
CA LEU A 113 -4.77 13.99 8.40
C LEU A 113 -5.60 15.23 8.01
N SER A 114 -6.26 15.85 8.99
CA SER A 114 -7.06 17.07 8.80
C SER A 114 -6.22 18.32 8.54
N SER A 115 -4.91 18.28 8.83
CA SER A 115 -4.00 19.38 8.50
C SER A 115 -3.86 19.63 7.00
N GLY A 116 -4.32 18.68 6.18
CA GLY A 116 -4.18 18.73 4.73
C GLY A 116 -2.75 18.42 4.27
N PHE A 117 -1.87 17.96 5.16
CA PHE A 117 -0.51 17.55 4.79
C PHE A 117 -0.50 16.35 3.86
N VAL A 118 -1.26 15.31 4.17
CA VAL A 118 -1.43 14.13 3.31
C VAL A 118 -2.90 14.04 2.92
N ASN A 119 -3.17 14.11 1.62
CA ASN A 119 -4.51 13.93 1.07
C ASN A 119 -4.52 12.74 0.13
N VAL A 120 -5.49 11.85 0.30
CA VAL A 120 -5.72 10.74 -0.63
C VAL A 120 -6.89 11.11 -1.52
N LEU A 121 -6.71 11.03 -2.84
CA LEU A 121 -7.79 11.32 -3.77
C LEU A 121 -8.84 10.21 -3.76
N PRO A 122 -10.13 10.55 -3.97
CA PRO A 122 -11.22 9.57 -3.94
C PRO A 122 -11.25 8.67 -5.19
N PHE A 123 -10.40 8.95 -6.18
CA PHE A 123 -10.21 8.13 -7.36
C PHE A 123 -8.75 7.75 -7.52
N ARG A 124 -8.57 6.56 -8.07
CA ARG A 124 -7.31 5.96 -8.46
C ARG A 124 -6.87 6.50 -9.83
N ASP A 125 -5.60 6.33 -10.17
CA ASP A 125 -5.11 6.66 -11.51
C ASP A 125 -5.53 5.61 -12.56
N ASN A 126 -5.04 5.74 -13.81
CA ASN A 126 -5.38 4.81 -14.90
C ASN A 126 -4.84 3.40 -14.69
N ASP A 127 -3.66 3.32 -14.06
CA ASP A 127 -3.04 2.08 -13.62
C ASP A 127 -3.72 1.52 -12.38
N GLY A 128 -4.63 2.32 -11.76
CA GLY A 128 -5.49 2.21 -10.57
C GLY A 128 -4.75 2.45 -9.23
N CYS A 129 -3.52 2.95 -9.27
CA CYS A 129 -2.77 3.26 -8.06
C CYS A 129 -3.50 4.34 -7.26
N LEU A 130 -3.38 4.27 -5.93
CA LEU A 130 -3.86 5.33 -5.06
C LEU A 130 -3.05 6.60 -5.29
N VAL A 131 -3.75 7.72 -5.49
CA VAL A 131 -3.10 9.02 -5.66
C VAL A 131 -3.05 9.72 -4.32
N VAL A 132 -1.84 9.87 -3.79
CA VAL A 132 -1.56 10.57 -2.53
C VAL A 132 -0.87 11.89 -2.84
N ILE A 133 -1.43 12.99 -2.35
CA ILE A 133 -0.86 14.33 -2.47
C ILE A 133 -0.28 14.72 -1.11
N ILE A 134 1.02 14.97 -1.10
CA ILE A 134 1.74 15.47 0.07
C ILE A 134 2.00 16.97 -0.13
N LYS A 135 1.40 17.79 0.73
CA LYS A 135 1.46 19.25 0.70
C LYS A 135 2.51 19.75 1.69
N MET A 136 3.73 19.93 1.22
CA MET A 136 4.85 20.37 2.07
C MET A 136 4.69 21.80 2.62
N ASP A 137 3.78 22.59 2.05
CA ASP A 137 3.43 23.96 2.46
C ASP A 137 2.56 24.03 3.72
N SER A 138 1.90 22.93 4.12
CA SER A 138 0.99 22.90 5.27
C SER A 138 1.65 22.55 6.60
N LEU A 139 3.00 22.47 6.66
CA LEU A 139 3.69 22.06 7.88
C LEU A 139 4.42 23.21 8.57
N PRO A 140 4.53 23.16 9.90
CA PRO A 140 5.09 24.26 10.69
C PRO A 140 6.58 24.55 10.45
N TRP A 141 7.33 23.72 9.71
CA TRP A 141 8.75 24.01 9.38
C TRP A 141 8.94 25.17 8.40
N ARG A 142 7.86 25.81 7.93
CA ARG A 142 7.95 27.10 7.21
C ARG A 142 8.67 28.18 8.02
N GLN A 143 8.74 28.05 9.35
CA GLN A 143 9.59 28.88 10.20
C GLN A 143 11.11 28.73 9.93
N TYR A 144 11.52 27.77 9.10
CA TYR A 144 12.91 27.50 8.72
C TYR A 144 13.21 27.70 7.21
N GLY A 145 12.34 28.35 6.43
CA GLY A 145 12.73 28.95 5.14
C GLY A 145 12.85 28.03 3.90
N GLY A 146 12.19 26.87 3.86
CA GLY A 146 12.21 25.98 2.69
C GLY A 146 11.23 26.36 1.56
N ASN A 147 11.72 26.48 0.32
CA ASN A 147 10.88 26.65 -0.88
C ASN A 147 10.13 25.35 -1.24
N THR A 148 8.85 25.48 -1.59
CA THR A 148 7.94 24.36 -1.90
C THR A 148 8.24 23.74 -3.26
N GLN A 149 8.52 22.43 -3.31
CA GLN A 149 8.39 21.61 -4.52
C GLN A 149 7.32 20.53 -4.29
N ILE A 150 6.43 20.37 -5.27
CA ILE A 150 5.43 19.29 -5.29
C ILE A 150 6.14 18.03 -5.79
N TYR A 151 6.36 17.07 -4.90
CA TYR A 151 6.93 15.78 -5.29
C TYR A 151 5.80 14.81 -5.62
N PHE A 152 5.65 14.47 -6.91
CA PHE A 152 4.94 13.27 -7.32
C PHE A 152 5.85 12.08 -7.09
N GLN A 153 5.82 11.47 -5.91
CA GLN A 153 6.57 10.25 -5.69
C GLN A 153 5.86 9.08 -6.39
N ARG A 154 6.24 8.85 -7.65
CA ARG A 154 5.98 7.58 -8.34
C ARG A 154 6.93 6.55 -7.73
N SER A 155 6.53 5.93 -6.63
CA SER A 155 7.28 4.81 -6.09
C SER A 155 7.19 3.63 -7.08
N SER A 156 8.31 3.26 -7.68
CA SER A 156 8.45 2.05 -8.49
C SER A 156 8.15 0.77 -7.69
N THR A 157 8.22 0.86 -6.36
CA THR A 157 7.92 -0.20 -5.40
C THR A 157 6.44 -0.25 -4.97
N THR A 158 5.66 0.80 -5.26
CA THR A 158 4.23 0.90 -4.89
C THR A 158 3.32 0.55 -6.07
N ARG A 159 3.79 -0.35 -6.95
CA ARG A 159 3.01 -0.83 -8.10
C ARG A 159 2.07 -1.99 -7.74
N ILE A 160 2.06 -2.43 -6.48
CA ILE A 160 1.50 -3.73 -6.11
C ILE A 160 0.85 -3.69 -4.71
N TRP A 161 -0.28 -3.00 -4.59
CA TRP A 161 -1.20 -3.14 -3.44
C TRP A 161 -2.63 -2.96 -3.96
N TRP A 162 -3.12 -4.01 -4.62
CA TRP A 162 -4.54 -4.27 -4.90
C TRP A 162 -5.04 -5.34 -3.96
#